data_AF-A0A402AJG1-F1
#
_entry.id   AF-A0A402AJG1-F1
#
_cell.length_a   1.000
_cell.length_b   1.000
_cell.length_c   1.000
_cell.angle_alpha   90.00
_cell.angle_beta   90.00
_cell.angle_gamma   90.00
#
_symmetry.space_group_name_H-M   'P 1'
#
loop_
_entity.id
_entity.type
_entity.pdbx_description
1 polymer ?
#
loop_
_entity_poly.entity_id
_entity_poly.type
_entity_poly.pdbx_seq_one_letter_code
_entity_poly.pdbx_strand_id
1 'polypeptide(L)'
;MRFPGIGIGAPGPLNSNTGVVFSPPNLPGWIDVPLRSIFNERFNLPIFIENDANAAALGEFMFGAGRGSDEVVYVTISTGIGGGVVTGGRIIEGISGTAAELGHMTIDWRGPRCNCGNIGCWESISSGTAIARRAHELIAMGRGEGLLNFALAHQEPVADADTPTDVKRAQKNALHINARMVAQAAQAGIAEAREIISGAAEGIGVGLINIVHIFNPELIVLGAESFKWGSPCWHRPDGFLKNVR
;
A
#
# COMPACT_ATOMS: atom_id res chain seq x y z
N MET A 1 -1.88 -10.26 35.99
CA MET A 1 -1.39 -10.82 34.71
C MET A 1 -0.13 -10.05 34.34
N ARG A 2 1.01 -10.70 34.10
CA ARG A 2 2.29 -10.03 33.78
C ARG A 2 2.54 -10.20 32.29
N PHE A 3 2.60 -9.08 31.55
CA PHE A 3 2.87 -9.12 30.11
C PHE A 3 4.38 -9.30 29.88
N PRO A 4 4.81 -10.18 28.95
CA PRO A 4 6.23 -10.43 28.69
C PRO A 4 6.92 -9.33 27.89
N GLY A 5 6.17 -8.49 27.18
CA GLY A 5 6.69 -7.40 26.34
C GLY A 5 5.57 -6.70 25.56
N ILE A 6 5.95 -5.69 24.78
CA ILE A 6 5.05 -4.93 23.90
C ILE A 6 5.67 -4.91 22.49
N GLY A 7 4.89 -5.29 21.49
CA GLY A 7 5.22 -5.10 20.07
C GLY A 7 4.45 -3.93 19.49
N ILE A 8 5.11 -3.07 18.72
CA ILE A 8 4.52 -1.88 18.11
C ILE A 8 4.78 -1.94 16.59
N GLY A 9 3.72 -2.07 15.80
CA GLY A 9 3.75 -1.78 14.37
C GLY A 9 3.59 -0.27 14.17
N ALA A 10 4.53 0.36 13.46
CA ALA A 10 4.54 1.81 13.24
C ALA A 10 4.79 2.15 11.76
N PRO A 11 4.25 3.28 11.27
CA PRO A 11 4.52 3.72 9.91
C PRO A 11 6.00 4.07 9.73
N GLY A 12 6.55 3.69 8.58
CA GLY A 12 7.91 4.06 8.17
C GLY A 12 8.02 5.51 7.67
N PRO A 13 9.25 6.03 7.51
CA PRO A 13 10.51 5.34 7.76
C PRO A 13 10.85 5.27 9.26
N LEU A 14 11.32 4.11 9.71
CA LEU A 14 11.76 3.86 11.08
C LEU A 14 12.98 2.96 11.10
N ASN A 15 13.71 2.95 12.21
CA ASN A 15 14.78 1.99 12.45
C ASN A 15 14.34 1.04 13.56
N SER A 16 14.07 -0.23 13.21
CA SER A 16 13.64 -1.27 14.16
C SER A 16 14.73 -1.57 15.20
N ASN A 17 16.01 -1.43 14.85
CA ASN A 17 17.13 -1.66 15.76
C ASN A 17 17.23 -0.61 16.87
N THR A 18 17.04 0.68 16.56
CA THR A 18 17.09 1.77 17.55
C THR A 18 15.72 2.06 18.17
N GLY A 19 14.64 1.71 17.48
CA GLY A 19 13.27 2.04 17.87
C GLY A 19 12.92 3.52 17.67
N VAL A 20 13.59 4.19 16.74
CA VAL A 20 13.35 5.59 16.36
C VAL A 20 12.50 5.64 15.10
N VAL A 21 11.44 6.43 15.13
CA VAL A 21 10.59 6.74 13.98
C VAL A 21 11.04 8.08 13.42
N PHE A 22 11.49 8.11 12.17
CA PHE A 22 12.18 9.29 11.61
C PHE A 22 11.19 10.40 11.25
N SER A 23 10.50 10.29 10.11
CA SER A 23 9.57 11.33 9.65
C SER A 23 8.49 10.71 8.74
N PRO A 24 7.60 9.87 9.30
CA PRO A 24 6.58 9.19 8.53
C PRO A 24 5.63 10.19 7.86
N PRO A 25 5.30 10.01 6.57
CA PRO A 25 4.47 10.96 5.82
C PRO A 25 3.06 11.10 6.40
N ASN A 26 2.58 10.07 7.09
CA ASN A 26 1.24 10.04 7.67
C ASN A 26 1.14 10.61 9.09
N LEU A 27 2.26 10.93 9.75
CA LEU A 27 2.27 11.56 11.09
C LEU A 27 3.08 12.86 11.07
N PRO A 28 2.49 13.96 10.55
CA PRO A 28 3.17 15.24 10.48
C PRO A 28 3.58 15.72 11.88
N GLY A 29 4.82 16.24 11.98
CA GLY A 29 5.41 16.69 13.25
C GLY A 29 6.16 15.62 14.03
N TRP A 30 6.10 14.35 13.60
CA TRP A 30 7.01 13.33 14.12
C TRP A 30 8.37 13.49 13.44
N ILE A 31 9.38 13.83 14.25
CA ILE A 31 10.76 13.99 13.81
C ILE A 31 11.64 13.26 14.84
N ASP A 32 12.32 12.20 14.41
CA ASP A 32 13.25 11.39 15.21
C ASP A 32 12.68 10.97 16.57
N VAL A 33 11.44 10.48 16.57
CA VAL A 33 10.71 10.11 17.79
C VAL A 33 11.29 8.80 18.36
N PRO A 34 11.89 8.80 19.57
CA PRO A 34 12.47 7.61 20.18
C PRO A 34 11.38 6.72 20.82
N LEU A 35 10.51 6.19 19.96
CA LEU A 35 9.27 5.51 20.37
C LEU A 35 9.53 4.35 21.32
N ARG A 36 10.63 3.60 21.12
CA ARG A 36 11.01 2.49 22.02
C ARG A 36 11.29 2.99 23.44
N SER A 37 12.09 4.05 23.57
CA SER A 37 12.48 4.60 24.87
C SER A 37 11.27 5.15 25.61
N ILE A 38 10.40 5.90 24.92
CA ILE A 38 9.18 6.46 25.49
C ILE A 38 8.31 5.37 26.12
N PHE A 39 8.11 4.25 25.41
CA PHE A 39 7.32 3.14 25.93
C PHE A 39 8.06 2.35 27.02
N ASN A 40 9.37 2.17 26.88
CA ASN A 40 10.16 1.45 27.87
C ASN A 40 10.17 2.18 29.22
N GLU A 41 10.35 3.50 29.24
CA GLU A 41 10.29 4.33 30.45
C GLU A 41 8.93 4.24 31.14
N ARG A 42 7.84 4.18 30.37
CA ARG A 42 6.48 4.16 30.91
C ARG A 42 6.05 2.80 31.45
N PHE A 43 6.42 1.72 30.77
CA PHE A 43 5.91 0.37 31.07
C PHE A 43 6.93 -0.54 31.75
N ASN A 44 8.22 -0.21 31.68
CA ASN A 44 9.32 -1.05 32.17
C ASN A 44 9.25 -2.51 31.64
N LEU A 45 8.91 -2.63 30.35
CA LEU A 45 8.81 -3.89 29.62
C LEU A 45 9.72 -3.88 28.39
N PRO A 46 10.15 -5.04 27.88
CA PRO A 46 10.77 -5.14 26.56
C PRO A 46 9.85 -4.57 25.48
N ILE A 47 10.36 -3.65 24.66
CA ILE A 47 9.61 -2.99 23.59
C ILE A 47 10.24 -3.31 22.23
N PHE A 48 9.46 -3.95 21.37
CA PHE A 48 9.81 -4.26 19.99
C PHE A 48 9.06 -3.32 19.06
N ILE A 49 9.75 -2.79 18.06
CA ILE A 49 9.18 -1.86 17.09
C ILE A 49 9.48 -2.42 15.72
N GLU A 50 8.47 -2.45 14.87
CA GLU A 50 8.57 -2.93 13.51
C GLU A 50 7.77 -2.03 12.58
N ASN A 51 8.18 -1.96 11.31
CA ASN A 51 7.38 -1.34 10.26
C ASN A 51 6.02 -2.05 10.15
N ASP A 52 4.95 -1.32 9.84
CA ASP A 52 3.59 -1.84 9.69
C ASP A 52 3.46 -3.00 8.70
N ALA A 53 4.13 -2.94 7.55
CA ALA A 53 4.12 -4.01 6.56
C ALA A 53 4.96 -5.22 7.01
N ASN A 54 6.11 -5.01 7.66
CA ASN A 54 6.88 -6.11 8.27
C ASN A 54 6.12 -6.79 9.42
N ALA A 55 5.42 -6.02 10.25
CA ALA A 55 4.59 -6.54 11.33
C ALA A 55 3.42 -7.38 10.78
N ALA A 56 2.81 -6.93 9.68
CA ALA A 56 1.80 -7.70 8.97
C ALA A 56 2.39 -9.00 8.37
N ALA A 57 3.58 -8.92 7.77
CA ALA A 57 4.29 -10.10 7.26
C ALA A 57 4.57 -11.13 8.37
N LEU A 58 5.05 -10.68 9.53
CA LEU A 58 5.23 -11.53 10.71
C LEU A 58 3.92 -12.15 11.19
N GLY A 59 2.83 -11.39 11.20
CA GLY A 59 1.50 -11.89 11.53
C GLY A 59 1.07 -13.03 10.60
N GLU A 60 1.20 -12.84 9.29
CA GLU A 60 0.86 -13.84 8.28
C GLU A 60 1.78 -15.07 8.32
N PHE A 61 3.07 -14.86 8.56
CA PHE A 61 4.06 -15.93 8.73
C PHE A 61 3.79 -16.78 9.98
N MET A 62 3.53 -16.14 11.13
CA MET A 62 3.37 -16.85 12.40
C MET A 62 1.98 -17.49 12.54
N PHE A 63 0.94 -16.80 12.07
CA PHE A 63 -0.45 -17.14 12.41
C PHE A 63 -1.39 -17.23 11.21
N GLY A 64 -0.99 -16.71 10.05
CA GLY A 64 -1.85 -16.60 8.86
C GLY A 64 -1.45 -17.55 7.73
N ALA A 65 -1.53 -17.04 6.50
CA ALA A 65 -1.36 -17.82 5.29
C ALA A 65 0.07 -18.37 5.09
N GLY A 66 1.08 -17.73 5.69
CA GLY A 66 2.48 -18.12 5.63
C GLY A 66 2.90 -19.18 6.64
N ARG A 67 1.99 -19.62 7.53
CA ARG A 67 2.32 -20.58 8.59
C ARG A 67 2.85 -21.90 8.02
N GLY A 68 4.02 -22.30 8.49
CA GLY A 68 4.69 -23.55 8.11
C GLY A 68 5.56 -23.46 6.85
N SER A 69 5.74 -22.27 6.30
CA SER A 69 6.74 -21.95 5.27
C SER A 69 7.93 -21.25 5.93
N ASP A 70 9.12 -21.31 5.35
CA ASP A 70 10.31 -20.61 5.81
C ASP A 70 10.66 -19.39 4.93
N GLU A 71 10.15 -19.37 3.69
CA GLU A 71 10.37 -18.31 2.70
C GLU A 71 9.03 -17.68 2.30
N VAL A 72 8.67 -16.56 2.93
CA VAL A 72 7.37 -15.88 2.74
C VAL A 72 7.61 -14.42 2.39
N VAL A 73 6.96 -13.96 1.32
CA VAL A 73 6.89 -12.53 1.02
C VAL A 73 5.46 -12.06 1.20
N TYR A 74 5.27 -11.06 2.04
CA TYR A 74 4.00 -10.36 2.18
C TYR A 74 4.04 -9.08 1.35
N VAL A 75 2.97 -8.82 0.60
CA VAL A 75 2.77 -7.57 -0.14
C VAL A 75 1.40 -7.02 0.17
N THR A 76 1.32 -5.73 0.48
CA THR A 76 0.06 -5.03 0.66
C THR A 76 -0.12 -3.93 -0.38
N ILE A 77 -1.32 -3.87 -0.99
CA ILE A 77 -1.66 -2.89 -2.03
C ILE A 77 -2.93 -2.15 -1.62
N SER A 78 -2.76 -0.96 -1.08
CA SER A 78 -3.86 -0.12 -0.57
C SER A 78 -3.64 1.32 -1.04
N THR A 79 -3.61 2.30 -0.13
CA THR A 79 -3.20 3.68 -0.45
C THR A 79 -1.81 3.71 -1.10
N GLY A 80 -0.88 2.90 -0.59
CA GLY A 80 0.46 2.67 -1.11
C GLY A 80 0.74 1.19 -1.41
N ILE A 81 2.00 0.85 -1.65
CA ILE A 81 2.46 -0.54 -1.71
C ILE A 81 3.52 -0.75 -0.63
N GLY A 82 3.22 -1.63 0.31
CA GLY A 82 4.14 -2.06 1.36
C GLY A 82 4.47 -3.55 1.22
N GLY A 83 5.48 -4.00 1.94
CA GLY A 83 5.77 -5.43 2.02
C GLY A 83 6.70 -5.78 3.16
N GLY A 84 6.86 -7.08 3.37
CA GLY A 84 7.81 -7.65 4.30
C GLY A 84 8.27 -9.01 3.81
N VAL A 85 9.53 -9.34 4.08
CA VAL A 85 10.15 -10.58 3.57
C VAL A 85 10.66 -11.39 4.74
N VAL A 86 10.21 -12.65 4.82
CA VAL A 86 10.71 -13.66 5.74
C VAL A 86 11.55 -14.65 4.96
N THR A 87 12.80 -14.86 5.38
CA THR A 87 13.73 -15.84 4.81
C THR A 87 14.41 -16.63 5.92
N GLY A 88 14.55 -17.96 5.74
CA GLY A 88 15.02 -18.86 6.80
C GLY A 88 14.24 -18.70 8.11
N GLY A 89 12.93 -18.42 8.01
CA GLY A 89 12.05 -18.19 9.16
C GLY A 89 12.29 -16.88 9.93
N ARG A 90 13.00 -15.90 9.34
CA ARG A 90 13.30 -14.60 9.97
C ARG A 90 12.94 -13.43 9.05
N ILE A 91 12.38 -12.37 9.62
CA ILE A 91 12.12 -11.13 8.88
C ILE A 91 13.45 -10.47 8.45
N ILE A 92 13.50 -9.95 7.22
CA ILE A 92 14.63 -9.18 6.71
C ILE A 92 14.47 -7.72 7.15
N GLU A 93 15.29 -7.30 8.12
CA GLU A 93 15.30 -5.90 8.63
C GLU A 93 16.37 -5.04 7.91
N GLY A 94 17.43 -5.67 7.40
CA GLY A 94 18.59 -4.96 6.84
C GLY A 94 19.42 -4.22 7.91
N ILE A 95 20.43 -3.47 7.47
CA ILE A 95 21.39 -2.80 8.37
C ILE A 95 20.74 -1.71 9.24
N SER A 96 19.68 -1.07 8.72
CA SER A 96 19.01 0.09 9.32
C SER A 96 17.57 -0.18 9.75
N GLY A 97 17.08 -1.42 9.66
CA GLY A 97 15.67 -1.73 9.95
C GLY A 97 14.69 -1.26 8.87
N THR A 98 15.18 -1.01 7.65
CA THR A 98 14.42 -0.46 6.52
C THR A 98 14.55 -1.32 5.26
N ALA A 99 14.90 -2.60 5.40
CA ALA A 99 14.86 -3.52 4.26
C ALA A 99 13.41 -3.85 3.87
N ALA A 100 13.25 -4.45 2.69
CA ALA A 100 11.95 -4.86 2.15
C ALA A 100 10.95 -3.72 1.91
N GLU A 101 11.43 -2.52 1.57
CA GLU A 101 10.62 -1.41 1.02
C GLU A 101 10.17 -1.71 -0.44
N LEU A 102 9.42 -2.80 -0.63
CA LEU A 102 9.12 -3.41 -1.93
C LEU A 102 8.37 -2.44 -2.86
N GLY A 103 7.51 -1.57 -2.32
CA GLY A 103 6.78 -0.57 -3.10
C GLY A 103 7.67 0.48 -3.77
N HIS A 104 8.90 0.67 -3.29
CA HIS A 104 9.84 1.64 -3.83
C HIS A 104 10.85 1.04 -4.84
N MET A 105 10.72 -0.25 -5.17
CA MET A 105 11.42 -0.85 -6.31
C MET A 105 10.99 -0.16 -7.61
N THR A 106 11.95 0.27 -8.42
CA THR A 106 11.66 0.81 -9.75
C THR A 106 11.25 -0.32 -10.71
N ILE A 107 10.03 -0.26 -11.24
CA ILE A 107 9.53 -1.20 -12.25
C ILE A 107 9.39 -0.56 -13.64
N ASP A 108 9.37 0.78 -13.71
CA ASP A 108 9.45 1.52 -14.97
C ASP A 108 10.35 2.75 -14.80
N TRP A 109 11.58 2.68 -15.29
CA TRP A 109 12.54 3.77 -15.18
C TRP A 109 12.14 5.06 -15.94
N ARG A 110 11.13 5.00 -16.81
CA ARG A 110 10.51 6.17 -17.46
C ARG A 110 9.17 6.57 -16.82
N GLY A 111 8.81 5.92 -15.72
CA GLY A 111 7.54 6.08 -15.04
C GLY A 111 7.41 7.38 -14.25
N PRO A 112 6.33 7.53 -13.48
CA PRO A 112 6.06 8.75 -12.72
C PRO A 112 7.00 8.86 -11.51
N ARG A 113 7.24 10.11 -11.08
CA ARG A 113 7.94 10.39 -9.84
C ARG A 113 7.13 9.88 -8.64
N CYS A 114 7.81 9.19 -7.73
CA CYS A 114 7.25 8.73 -6.46
C CYS A 114 7.45 9.79 -5.37
N ASN A 115 6.62 9.74 -4.33
CA ASN A 115 6.74 10.62 -3.17
C ASN A 115 8.06 10.41 -2.40
N CYS A 116 8.65 9.22 -2.46
CA CYS A 116 9.98 8.96 -1.91
C CYS A 116 11.11 9.68 -2.68
N GLY A 117 10.81 10.30 -3.83
CA GLY A 117 11.75 11.05 -4.67
C GLY A 117 12.35 10.26 -5.84
N ASN A 118 12.23 8.93 -5.83
CA ASN A 118 12.65 8.05 -6.93
C ASN A 118 11.67 8.11 -8.11
N ILE A 119 12.05 7.54 -9.24
CA ILE A 119 11.26 7.47 -10.48
C ILE A 119 10.81 6.02 -10.69
N GLY A 120 9.53 5.84 -11.05
CA GLY A 120 9.06 4.54 -11.51
C GLY A 120 8.84 3.48 -10.44
N CYS A 121 8.73 3.89 -9.18
CA CYS A 121 8.42 2.99 -8.08
C CYS A 121 7.17 2.17 -8.38
N TRP A 122 7.16 0.91 -7.95
CA TRP A 122 6.00 0.05 -8.06
C TRP A 122 4.74 0.70 -7.47
N GLU A 123 4.86 1.33 -6.30
CA GLU A 123 3.81 2.10 -5.66
C GLU A 123 3.30 3.25 -6.53
N SER A 124 4.18 3.98 -7.22
CA SER A 124 3.77 5.14 -8.03
C SER A 124 3.02 4.75 -9.29
N ILE A 125 2.95 3.45 -9.61
CA ILE A 125 2.26 2.90 -10.79
C ILE A 125 1.01 2.12 -10.38
N SER A 126 1.10 1.29 -9.33
CA SER A 126 0.10 0.25 -9.04
C SER A 126 -0.65 0.43 -7.71
N SER A 127 -0.33 1.44 -6.90
CA SER A 127 -1.06 1.71 -5.66
C SER A 127 -2.45 2.32 -5.91
N GLY A 128 -3.30 2.33 -4.89
CA GLY A 128 -4.57 3.04 -4.93
C GLY A 128 -4.41 4.54 -5.17
N THR A 129 -3.36 5.17 -4.61
CA THR A 129 -3.05 6.58 -4.91
C THR A 129 -2.63 6.77 -6.37
N ALA A 130 -1.87 5.82 -6.95
CA ALA A 130 -1.49 5.88 -8.36
C ALA A 130 -2.68 5.73 -9.30
N ILE A 131 -3.60 4.81 -9.00
CA ILE A 131 -4.86 4.62 -9.74
C ILE A 131 -5.70 5.91 -9.70
N ALA A 132 -5.89 6.48 -8.51
CA ALA A 132 -6.63 7.73 -8.34
C ALA A 132 -5.98 8.90 -9.11
N ARG A 133 -4.65 9.05 -8.99
CA ARG A 133 -3.90 10.08 -9.72
C ARG A 133 -4.10 9.94 -11.22
N ARG A 134 -4.02 8.73 -11.76
CA ARG A 134 -4.18 8.47 -13.20
C ARG A 134 -5.58 8.82 -13.70
N ALA A 135 -6.60 8.54 -12.91
CA ALA A 135 -7.97 8.97 -13.20
C ALA A 135 -8.08 10.49 -13.30
N HIS A 136 -7.53 11.21 -12.32
CA HIS A 136 -7.50 12.67 -12.33
C HIS A 136 -6.75 13.25 -13.53
N GLU A 137 -5.59 12.69 -13.88
CA GLU A 137 -4.81 13.08 -15.06
C GLU A 137 -5.62 12.93 -16.35
N LEU A 138 -6.26 11.77 -16.55
CA LEU A 138 -7.08 11.52 -17.75
C LEU A 138 -8.26 12.49 -17.87
N ILE A 139 -8.94 12.78 -16.76
CA ILE A 139 -10.04 13.74 -16.73
C ILE A 139 -9.55 15.15 -17.05
N ALA A 140 -8.43 15.57 -16.44
CA ALA A 140 -7.84 16.88 -16.70
C ALA A 140 -7.39 17.07 -18.16
N MET A 141 -7.01 15.98 -18.84
CA MET A 141 -6.67 15.96 -20.26
C MET A 141 -7.90 15.90 -21.19
N GLY A 142 -9.12 15.90 -20.66
CA GLY A 142 -10.35 15.75 -21.46
C GLY A 142 -10.54 14.35 -22.05
N ARG A 143 -9.83 13.34 -21.52
CA ARG A 143 -9.85 11.95 -21.98
C ARG A 143 -10.56 11.00 -21.01
N GLY A 144 -11.20 11.52 -19.98
CA GLY A 144 -11.83 10.75 -18.91
C GLY A 144 -13.33 11.04 -18.75
N GLU A 145 -14.04 11.38 -19.83
CA GLU A 145 -15.45 11.80 -19.76
C GLU A 145 -16.37 10.72 -19.17
N GLY A 146 -16.19 9.44 -19.56
CA GLY A 146 -16.98 8.34 -19.01
C GLY A 146 -16.73 8.16 -17.51
N LEU A 147 -15.47 8.28 -17.09
CA LEU A 147 -15.08 8.19 -15.68
C LEU A 147 -15.57 9.39 -14.86
N LEU A 148 -15.52 10.60 -15.42
CA LEU A 148 -16.06 11.81 -14.80
C LEU A 148 -17.57 11.68 -14.58
N ASN A 149 -18.31 11.27 -15.61
CA ASN A 149 -19.76 11.08 -15.54
C ASN A 149 -20.12 10.00 -14.51
N PHE A 150 -19.38 8.88 -14.50
CA PHE A 150 -19.55 7.85 -13.49
C PHE A 150 -19.33 8.40 -12.08
N ALA A 151 -18.23 9.13 -11.87
CA ALA A 151 -17.89 9.70 -10.57
C ALA A 151 -18.95 10.69 -10.08
N LEU A 152 -19.43 11.59 -10.94
CA LEU A 152 -20.49 12.54 -10.59
C LEU A 152 -21.81 11.84 -10.20
N ALA A 153 -22.13 10.70 -10.81
CA ALA A 153 -23.34 9.93 -10.51
C ALA A 153 -23.24 9.08 -9.23
N HIS A 154 -22.03 8.81 -8.73
CA HIS A 154 -21.77 7.89 -7.60
C HIS A 154 -20.99 8.55 -6.45
N GLN A 155 -20.95 9.88 -6.40
CA GLN A 155 -20.37 10.59 -5.26
C GLN A 155 -21.23 10.39 -4.01
N GLU A 156 -20.63 9.89 -2.95
CA GLU A 156 -21.20 9.99 -1.61
C GLU A 156 -21.21 11.47 -1.18
N PRO A 157 -22.25 11.94 -0.45
CA PRO A 157 -22.22 13.27 0.13
C PRO A 157 -21.00 13.43 1.04
N VAL A 158 -20.26 14.53 0.91
CA VAL A 158 -19.18 14.87 1.84
C VAL A 158 -19.81 15.12 3.21
N ALA A 159 -19.55 14.23 4.18
CA ALA A 159 -19.86 14.49 5.58
C ALA A 159 -18.90 15.58 6.11
N ASP A 160 -19.44 16.53 6.87
CA ASP A 160 -18.79 17.70 7.50
C ASP A 160 -18.57 18.95 6.63
N ALA A 161 -19.67 19.61 6.24
CA ALA A 161 -19.66 21.04 5.91
C ALA A 161 -20.46 21.82 6.97
N ASP A 162 -19.77 22.30 8.01
CA ASP A 162 -20.39 22.93 9.19
C ASP A 162 -20.83 24.40 8.99
N THR A 163 -20.59 25.05 7.84
CA THR A 163 -21.10 26.42 7.61
C THR A 163 -21.66 26.73 6.20
N PRO A 164 -22.67 27.62 6.07
CA PRO A 164 -23.26 28.02 4.78
C PRO A 164 -22.30 28.72 3.81
N THR A 165 -21.18 29.27 4.30
CA THR A 165 -20.09 29.83 3.48
C THR A 165 -19.26 28.74 2.78
N ASP A 166 -19.27 27.52 3.31
CA ASP A 166 -18.59 26.38 2.70
C ASP A 166 -19.37 25.85 1.51
N VAL A 167 -20.69 26.06 1.42
CA VAL A 167 -21.54 25.51 0.36
C VAL A 167 -21.17 26.02 -1.05
N LYS A 168 -20.75 27.28 -1.20
CA LYS A 168 -20.29 27.81 -2.50
C LYS A 168 -18.84 27.45 -2.84
N ARG A 169 -18.00 27.19 -1.82
CA ARG A 169 -16.63 26.67 -1.99
C ARG A 169 -16.63 25.15 -2.24
N ALA A 170 -17.63 24.47 -1.69
CA ALA A 170 -17.99 23.07 -1.86
C ALA A 170 -18.81 22.80 -3.12
N GLN A 171 -19.41 23.78 -3.79
CA GLN A 171 -19.88 23.54 -5.17
C GLN A 171 -18.73 23.48 -6.18
N LYS A 172 -17.54 23.93 -5.76
CA LYS A 172 -16.24 23.59 -6.36
C LYS A 172 -15.64 22.34 -5.68
N ASN A 173 -16.48 21.45 -5.12
CA ASN A 173 -16.10 20.21 -4.45
C ASN A 173 -15.24 19.42 -5.41
N ALA A 174 -13.99 19.23 -4.99
CA ALA A 174 -13.03 18.38 -5.68
C ALA A 174 -13.69 17.03 -5.92
N LEU A 175 -13.95 16.73 -7.19
CA LEU A 175 -14.35 15.42 -7.68
C LEU A 175 -13.50 14.35 -6.97
N HIS A 176 -14.03 13.70 -5.94
CA HIS A 176 -13.23 12.81 -5.10
C HIS A 176 -13.18 11.44 -5.76
N ILE A 177 -12.18 11.21 -6.61
CA ILE A 177 -11.96 9.91 -7.27
C ILE A 177 -10.86 9.18 -6.53
N ASN A 178 -11.23 8.06 -5.92
CA ASN A 178 -10.30 7.11 -5.31
C ASN A 178 -10.26 5.80 -6.10
N ALA A 179 -9.31 4.92 -5.78
CA ALA A 179 -9.15 3.65 -6.48
C ALA A 179 -10.39 2.74 -6.44
N ARG A 180 -11.18 2.80 -5.36
CA ARG A 180 -12.43 2.03 -5.26
C ARG A 180 -13.44 2.48 -6.31
N MET A 181 -13.62 3.79 -6.47
CA MET A 181 -14.51 4.36 -7.48
C MET A 181 -14.04 4.01 -8.90
N VAL A 182 -12.74 4.05 -9.17
CA VAL A 182 -12.18 3.64 -10.46
C VAL A 182 -12.44 2.14 -10.71
N ALA A 183 -12.26 1.29 -9.70
CA ALA A 183 -12.57 -0.14 -9.83
C ALA A 183 -14.06 -0.40 -10.09
N GLN A 184 -14.96 0.31 -9.42
CA GLN A 184 -16.41 0.23 -9.66
C GLN A 184 -16.76 0.69 -11.08
N ALA A 185 -16.17 1.79 -11.57
CA ALA A 185 -16.34 2.25 -12.94
C ALA A 185 -15.87 1.20 -13.97
N ALA A 186 -14.73 0.54 -13.70
CA ALA A 186 -14.21 -0.51 -14.57
C ALA A 186 -15.15 -1.72 -14.64
N GLN A 187 -15.76 -2.10 -13.51
CA GLN A 187 -16.79 -3.15 -13.44
C GLN A 187 -18.06 -2.78 -14.20
N ALA A 188 -18.47 -1.51 -14.10
CA ALA A 188 -19.59 -0.95 -14.86
C ALA A 188 -19.31 -0.81 -16.37
N GLY A 189 -18.09 -1.11 -16.83
CA GLY A 189 -17.75 -1.12 -18.25
C GLY A 189 -17.16 0.16 -18.80
N ILE A 190 -16.84 1.13 -17.94
CA ILE A 190 -16.22 2.39 -18.35
C ILE A 190 -14.80 2.12 -18.88
N ALA A 191 -14.57 2.45 -20.16
CA ALA A 191 -13.35 2.07 -20.88
C ALA A 191 -12.09 2.67 -20.25
N GLU A 192 -12.15 3.95 -19.88
CA GLU A 192 -11.04 4.68 -19.26
C GLU A 192 -10.66 4.07 -17.90
N ALA A 193 -11.66 3.67 -17.13
CA ALA A 193 -11.44 3.01 -15.85
C ALA A 193 -10.80 1.63 -16.02
N ARG A 194 -11.24 0.86 -17.03
CA ARG A 194 -10.64 -0.45 -17.36
C ARG A 194 -9.19 -0.30 -17.80
N GLU A 195 -8.86 0.72 -18.58
CA GLU A 195 -7.48 1.02 -18.98
C GLU A 195 -6.58 1.28 -17.77
N ILE A 196 -7.04 2.12 -16.81
CA ILE A 196 -6.29 2.41 -15.58
C ILE A 196 -6.06 1.14 -14.76
N ILE A 197 -7.12 0.34 -14.55
CA ILE A 197 -7.03 -0.90 -13.77
C ILE A 197 -6.12 -1.92 -14.46
N SER A 198 -6.19 -2.04 -15.79
CA SER A 198 -5.32 -2.92 -16.57
C SER A 198 -3.85 -2.54 -16.41
N GLY A 199 -3.52 -1.25 -16.55
CA GLY A 199 -2.14 -0.78 -16.36
C GLY A 199 -1.62 -1.00 -14.94
N ALA A 200 -2.47 -0.82 -13.92
CA ALA A 200 -2.11 -1.16 -12.55
C ALA A 200 -1.88 -2.68 -12.39
N ALA A 201 -2.73 -3.53 -12.96
CA ALA A 201 -2.58 -4.98 -12.91
C ALA A 201 -1.29 -5.48 -13.59
N GLU A 202 -0.93 -4.90 -14.74
CA GLU A 202 0.35 -5.17 -15.41
C GLU A 202 1.54 -4.80 -14.50
N GLY A 203 1.50 -3.61 -13.88
CA GLY A 203 2.52 -3.18 -12.93
C GLY A 203 2.62 -4.09 -11.70
N ILE A 204 1.49 -4.60 -11.18
CA ILE A 204 1.47 -5.63 -10.13
C ILE A 204 2.17 -6.90 -10.60
N GLY A 205 1.90 -7.37 -11.82
CA GLY A 205 2.57 -8.52 -12.40
C GLY A 205 4.09 -8.36 -12.46
N VAL A 206 4.58 -7.18 -12.88
CA VAL A 206 6.02 -6.86 -12.92
C VAL A 206 6.64 -6.84 -11.52
N GLY A 207 5.97 -6.25 -10.53
CA GLY A 207 6.48 -6.24 -9.16
C GLY A 207 6.54 -7.64 -8.54
N LEU A 208 5.51 -8.46 -8.75
CA LEU A 208 5.46 -9.84 -8.26
C LEU A 208 6.53 -10.73 -8.91
N ILE A 209 6.76 -10.61 -10.22
CA ILE A 209 7.79 -11.42 -10.88
C ILE A 209 9.20 -11.05 -10.41
N ASN A 210 9.44 -9.77 -10.14
CA ASN A 210 10.70 -9.33 -9.55
C ASN A 210 10.90 -9.93 -8.15
N ILE A 211 9.85 -9.97 -7.32
CA ILE A 211 9.88 -10.64 -6.01
C ILE A 211 10.24 -12.13 -6.16
N VAL A 212 9.61 -12.82 -7.11
CA VAL A 212 9.91 -14.24 -7.38
C VAL A 212 11.39 -14.42 -7.75
N HIS A 213 11.92 -13.58 -8.64
CA HIS A 213 13.33 -13.70 -9.06
C HIS A 213 14.33 -13.33 -7.96
N ILE A 214 13.99 -12.38 -7.08
CA ILE A 214 14.90 -11.90 -6.03
C ILE A 214 14.91 -12.85 -4.83
N PHE A 215 13.74 -13.29 -4.38
CA PHE A 215 13.59 -14.03 -3.12
C PHE A 215 13.28 -15.50 -3.31
N ASN A 216 12.79 -15.92 -4.49
CA ASN A 216 12.34 -17.29 -4.75
C ASN A 216 11.47 -17.87 -3.61
N PRO A 217 10.40 -17.17 -3.19
CA PRO A 217 9.64 -17.56 -2.00
C PRO A 217 8.79 -18.81 -2.24
N GLU A 218 8.53 -19.55 -1.17
CA GLU A 218 7.53 -20.63 -1.17
C GLU A 218 6.13 -20.06 -1.37
N LEU A 219 5.88 -18.87 -0.82
CA LEU A 219 4.58 -18.21 -0.84
C LEU A 219 4.70 -16.69 -0.93
N ILE A 220 3.86 -16.08 -1.77
CA ILE A 220 3.57 -14.64 -1.72
C ILE A 220 2.17 -14.46 -1.15
N VAL A 221 2.05 -13.73 -0.05
CA VAL A 221 0.78 -13.39 0.59
C VAL A 221 0.37 -11.99 0.19
N LEU A 222 -0.83 -11.84 -0.37
CA LEU A 222 -1.37 -10.53 -0.76
C LEU A 222 -2.35 -9.98 0.28
N GLY A 223 -1.91 -9.01 1.07
CA GLY A 223 -2.75 -8.35 2.06
C GLY A 223 -3.40 -7.08 1.51
N ALA A 224 -4.67 -7.11 1.10
CA ALA A 224 -5.42 -5.87 0.87
C ALA A 224 -6.95 -6.02 0.85
N GLU A 225 -7.64 -4.94 1.23
CA GLU A 225 -9.08 -4.79 0.96
C GLU A 225 -9.40 -4.58 -0.53
N SER A 226 -8.44 -4.12 -1.34
CA SER A 226 -8.62 -3.86 -2.78
C SER A 226 -8.91 -5.15 -3.58
N PHE A 227 -8.49 -6.31 -3.07
CA PHE A 227 -8.85 -7.62 -3.63
C PHE A 227 -10.27 -8.09 -3.24
N LYS A 228 -10.92 -7.43 -2.26
CA LYS A 228 -12.33 -7.68 -1.92
C LYS A 228 -13.30 -6.99 -2.89
N TRP A 229 -12.82 -6.19 -3.84
CA TRP A 229 -13.67 -5.43 -4.76
C TRP A 229 -14.29 -6.28 -5.88
N GLY A 230 -14.03 -7.59 -5.94
CA GLY A 230 -14.75 -8.52 -6.82
C GLY A 230 -13.93 -8.96 -8.04
N SER A 231 -14.19 -10.20 -8.46
CA SER A 231 -13.42 -10.99 -9.42
C SER A 231 -13.79 -10.76 -10.90
N PRO A 232 -13.73 -9.52 -11.42
CA PRO A 232 -13.23 -9.36 -12.78
C PRO A 232 -12.06 -8.38 -12.91
N CYS A 233 -11.74 -7.58 -11.89
CA CYS A 233 -10.71 -6.54 -12.01
C CYS A 233 -9.27 -7.08 -11.91
N TRP A 234 -9.10 -8.22 -11.26
CA TRP A 234 -7.82 -8.87 -11.04
C TRP A 234 -7.88 -10.28 -11.61
N HIS A 235 -7.79 -10.41 -12.93
CA HIS A 235 -7.63 -11.73 -13.55
C HIS A 235 -6.27 -12.27 -13.10
N ARG A 236 -6.25 -13.44 -12.44
CA ARG A 236 -4.99 -14.14 -12.16
C ARG A 236 -4.33 -14.41 -13.51
N PRO A 237 -3.07 -14.03 -13.73
CA PRO A 237 -2.34 -14.49 -14.91
C PRO A 237 -2.22 -16.02 -14.80
N ASP A 238 -3.03 -16.74 -15.56
CA ASP A 238 -2.92 -18.19 -15.65
C ASP A 238 -1.55 -18.54 -16.23
N GLY A 239 -0.67 -19.12 -15.41
CA GLY A 239 0.58 -19.71 -15.90
C GLY A 239 1.79 -19.69 -14.96
N PHE A 240 1.93 -18.72 -14.04
CA PHE A 240 3.20 -18.55 -13.31
C PHE A 240 3.09 -18.33 -11.79
N LEU A 241 1.95 -17.87 -11.28
CA LEU A 241 1.79 -17.48 -9.87
C LEU A 241 0.98 -18.51 -9.07
N LYS A 242 1.38 -19.79 -9.11
CA LYS A 242 0.70 -20.88 -8.35
C LYS A 242 0.78 -20.68 -6.82
N ASN A 243 1.71 -19.85 -6.37
CA ASN A 243 2.06 -19.65 -4.96
C ASN A 243 1.62 -18.27 -4.41
N VAL A 244 0.62 -17.64 -5.04
CA VAL A 244 0.02 -16.40 -4.52
C VAL A 244 -1.27 -16.74 -3.79
N ARG A 245 -1.35 -16.39 -2.50
CA ARG A 245 -2.54 -16.61 -1.66
C ARG A 245 -3.15 -15.31 -1.18
#